data_AF-A0A3R6TI95-F1
#
_entry.id   AF-A0A3R6TI95-F1
#
_cell.length_a   1.000
_cell.length_b   1.000
_cell.length_c   1.000
_cell.angle_alpha   90.00
_cell.angle_beta   90.00
_cell.angle_gamma   90.00
#
_symmetry.space_group_name_H-M   'P 1'
#
loop_
_entity.id
_entity.type
_entity.pdbx_description
1 polymer ?
#
loop_
_entity_poly.entity_id
_entity_poly.type
_entity_poly.pdbx_seq_one_letter_code
_entity_poly.pdbx_strand_id
1 'polypeptide(L)'
;MDINATLCNKIVDNMMKYVENDKETQKEKLNYYIRVIMDGVGNFAIMLLVFLLSGFGIEYIACYIALSVTRTFLGGFHLKTGDQCLMMTFGVFYVCIVLGHICDVAIPAKLLVLICWILVVWLYGPFKSPQRPRYSDAKKQRFRIMATTGGCIVVICSIIFGKYVFSGCIMWVMIYQLTESILFIAHERINNLNAHKTFKGKEG
;
A
#
# COMPACT_ATOMS: atom_id res chain seq x y z
N MET A 1 4.01 19.51 20.05
CA MET A 1 5.42 19.06 19.93
C MET A 1 5.36 17.59 19.60
N ASP A 2 5.53 17.24 18.32
CA ASP A 2 5.36 15.85 17.84
C ASP A 2 6.42 14.95 18.49
N ILE A 3 6.01 14.11 19.44
CA ILE A 3 6.87 13.11 20.09
C ILE A 3 7.55 12.23 19.03
N ASN A 4 6.82 11.95 17.94
CA ASN A 4 7.34 11.24 16.78
C ASN A 4 8.47 12.01 16.08
N ALA A 5 8.35 13.33 15.90
CA ALA A 5 9.37 14.13 15.22
C ALA A 5 10.67 14.22 16.02
N THR A 6 10.59 14.40 17.34
CA THR A 6 11.78 14.44 18.22
C THR A 6 12.49 13.08 18.26
N LEU A 7 11.73 11.99 18.29
CA LEU A 7 12.29 10.64 18.26
C LEU A 7 12.90 10.30 16.89
N CYS A 8 12.22 10.62 15.78
CA CYS A 8 12.76 10.48 14.43
C CYS A 8 14.12 11.19 14.30
N ASN A 9 14.19 12.46 14.70
CA ASN A 9 15.39 13.27 14.58
C ASN A 9 16.56 12.66 15.38
N LYS A 10 16.31 12.18 16.60
CA LYS A 10 17.34 11.50 17.41
C LYS A 10 17.87 10.23 16.73
N ILE A 11 17.01 9.42 16.13
CA ILE A 11 17.42 8.20 15.44
C ILE A 11 18.23 8.54 14.18
N VAL A 12 17.78 9.52 13.39
CA VAL A 12 18.48 9.99 12.20
C VAL A 12 19.85 10.56 12.55
N ASP A 13 19.93 11.44 13.53
CA ASP A 13 21.21 12.06 13.94
C ASP A 13 22.20 11.00 14.44
N ASN A 14 21.73 9.90 15.04
CA ASN A 14 22.60 8.81 15.45
C ASN A 14 23.10 7.97 14.26
N MET A 15 22.26 7.71 13.26
CA MET A 15 22.66 7.01 12.03
C MET A 15 23.58 7.86 11.14
N MET A 16 23.39 9.17 11.11
CA MET A 16 24.22 10.11 10.33
C MET A 16 25.69 10.14 10.76
N LYS A 17 26.02 9.64 11.96
CA LYS A 17 27.41 9.50 12.42
C LYS A 17 28.23 8.52 11.58
N TYR A 18 27.57 7.60 10.88
CA TYR A 18 28.20 6.54 10.09
C TYR A 18 28.19 6.81 8.57
N VAL A 19 27.75 8.00 8.15
CA VAL A 19 27.66 8.38 6.73
C VAL A 19 28.79 9.34 6.39
N GLU A 20 29.73 8.90 5.56
CA GLU A 20 30.91 9.70 5.18
C GLU A 20 30.64 10.70 4.03
N ASN A 21 29.74 10.37 3.09
CA ASN A 21 29.49 11.16 1.87
C ASN A 21 28.01 11.55 1.66
N ASP A 22 27.78 12.70 1.02
CA ASP A 22 26.46 13.21 0.61
C ASP A 22 25.46 13.36 1.78
N LYS A 23 25.97 13.90 2.91
CA LYS A 23 25.28 13.90 4.21
C LYS A 23 23.91 14.58 4.18
N GLU A 24 23.76 15.67 3.44
CA GLU A 24 22.51 16.44 3.42
C GLU A 24 21.40 15.69 2.67
N THR A 25 21.69 15.23 1.45
CA THR A 25 20.78 14.40 0.63
C THR A 25 20.40 13.10 1.32
N GLN A 26 21.35 12.45 2.01
CA GLN A 26 21.10 11.20 2.73
C GLN A 26 20.32 11.43 4.03
N LYS A 27 20.55 12.55 4.72
CA LYS A 27 19.79 12.93 5.92
C LYS A 27 18.32 13.13 5.59
N GLU A 28 18.01 13.82 4.51
CA GLU A 28 16.61 14.03 4.07
C GLU A 28 15.91 12.72 3.72
N LYS A 29 16.57 11.86 2.94
CA LYS A 29 16.04 10.52 2.61
C LYS A 29 15.80 9.70 3.85
N LEU A 30 16.76 9.69 4.79
CA LEU A 30 16.66 8.93 6.01
C LEU A 30 15.54 9.45 6.92
N ASN A 31 15.43 10.77 7.09
CA ASN A 31 14.31 11.42 7.79
C ASN A 31 12.96 10.98 7.20
N TYR A 32 12.84 10.99 5.88
CA TYR A 32 11.63 10.54 5.19
C TYR A 32 11.31 9.07 5.49
N TYR A 33 12.28 8.15 5.32
CA TYR A 33 12.04 6.73 5.55
C TYR A 33 11.69 6.41 7.00
N ILE A 34 12.40 7.01 7.97
CA ILE A 34 12.13 6.79 9.40
C ILE A 34 10.75 7.31 9.77
N ARG A 35 10.36 8.48 9.27
CA ARG A 35 9.02 9.02 9.50
C ARG A 35 7.94 8.09 8.96
N VAL A 36 8.10 7.60 7.73
CA VAL A 36 7.16 6.65 7.11
C VAL A 36 7.06 5.35 7.92
N ILE A 37 8.18 4.82 8.42
CA ILE A 37 8.18 3.61 9.25
C ILE A 37 7.47 3.87 10.58
N MET A 38 7.78 4.98 11.25
CA MET A 38 7.17 5.33 12.54
C MET A 38 5.66 5.55 12.42
N ASP A 39 5.22 6.27 11.41
CA ASP A 39 3.79 6.48 11.13
C ASP A 39 3.11 5.13 10.82
N GLY A 40 3.77 4.24 10.06
CA GLY A 40 3.28 2.89 9.77
C GLY A 40 3.14 2.02 11.02
N VAL A 41 4.15 1.99 11.88
CA VAL A 41 4.15 1.21 13.13
C VAL A 41 3.10 1.76 14.12
N GLY A 42 3.00 3.08 14.24
CA GLY A 42 1.98 3.72 15.08
C GLY A 42 0.57 3.37 14.64
N ASN A 43 0.28 3.50 13.34
CA ASN A 43 -1.03 3.16 12.78
C ASN A 43 -1.34 1.67 12.94
N PHE A 44 -0.35 0.79 12.72
CA PHE A 44 -0.51 -0.64 12.93
C PHE A 44 -0.88 -0.96 14.37
N ALA A 45 -0.18 -0.37 15.35
CA ALA A 45 -0.41 -0.62 16.77
C ALA A 45 -1.80 -0.15 17.23
N ILE A 46 -2.22 1.06 16.81
CA ILE A 46 -3.54 1.61 17.13
C ILE A 46 -4.65 0.71 16.56
N MET A 47 -4.54 0.33 15.28
CA MET A 47 -5.53 -0.53 14.64
C MET A 47 -5.56 -1.92 15.26
N LEU A 48 -4.39 -2.49 15.56
CA LEU A 48 -4.31 -3.80 16.20
C LEU A 48 -5.05 -3.80 17.54
N LEU A 49 -4.88 -2.76 18.35
CA LEU A 49 -5.61 -2.62 19.61
C LEU A 49 -7.13 -2.56 19.37
N VAL A 50 -7.59 -1.75 18.42
CA VAL A 50 -9.02 -1.62 18.10
C VAL A 50 -9.63 -2.95 17.65
N PHE A 51 -8.96 -3.68 16.74
CA PHE A 51 -9.46 -4.97 16.26
C PHE A 51 -9.33 -6.09 17.29
N LEU A 52 -8.31 -6.07 18.17
CA LEU A 52 -8.23 -6.99 19.30
C LEU A 52 -9.39 -6.80 20.26
N LEU A 53 -9.71 -5.55 20.63
CA LEU A 53 -10.86 -5.24 21.49
C LEU A 53 -12.21 -5.60 20.83
N SER A 54 -12.26 -5.59 19.50
CA SER A 54 -13.44 -5.98 18.72
C SER A 54 -13.53 -7.48 18.44
N GLY A 55 -12.55 -8.29 18.86
CA GLY A 55 -12.52 -9.73 18.62
C GLY A 55 -12.01 -10.19 17.25
N PHE A 56 -11.52 -9.28 16.41
CA PHE A 56 -11.05 -9.54 15.04
C PHE A 56 -9.53 -9.31 14.85
N GLY A 57 -8.75 -9.43 15.93
CA GLY A 57 -7.33 -9.07 15.91
C GLY A 57 -6.49 -9.94 14.98
N ILE A 58 -6.79 -11.23 14.88
CA ILE A 58 -6.04 -12.17 14.03
C ILE A 58 -6.38 -11.95 12.55
N GLU A 59 -7.65 -11.69 12.25
CA GLU A 59 -8.15 -11.33 10.92
C GLU A 59 -7.50 -10.03 10.45
N TYR A 60 -7.40 -9.03 11.33
CA TYR A 60 -6.68 -7.80 11.05
C TYR A 60 -5.19 -8.05 10.73
N ILE A 61 -4.49 -8.88 11.52
CA ILE A 61 -3.08 -9.23 11.24
C ILE A 61 -2.96 -9.90 9.86
N ALA A 62 -3.84 -10.86 9.55
CA ALA A 62 -3.85 -11.55 8.26
C ALA A 62 -4.06 -10.57 7.10
N CYS A 63 -5.04 -9.67 7.21
CA CYS A 63 -5.32 -8.62 6.24
C CYS A 63 -4.14 -7.64 6.09
N TYR A 64 -3.53 -7.22 7.20
CA TYR A 64 -2.42 -6.28 7.20
C TYR A 64 -1.19 -6.87 6.52
N ILE A 65 -0.86 -8.13 6.79
CA ILE A 65 0.23 -8.85 6.12
C ILE A 65 -0.06 -8.94 4.63
N ALA A 66 -1.27 -9.36 4.24
CA ALA A 66 -1.67 -9.49 2.84
C ALA A 66 -1.57 -8.16 2.08
N LEU A 67 -2.00 -7.06 2.69
CA LEU A 67 -1.87 -5.72 2.11
C LEU A 67 -0.41 -5.28 2.01
N SER A 68 0.41 -5.56 3.03
CA SER A 68 1.78 -5.07 3.12
C SER A 68 2.70 -5.72 2.08
N VAL A 69 2.57 -7.04 1.84
CA VAL A 69 3.42 -7.79 0.89
C VAL A 69 3.25 -7.35 -0.55
N THR A 70 2.12 -6.73 -0.89
CA THR A 70 1.82 -6.20 -2.23
C THR A 70 2.01 -4.67 -2.30
N ARG A 71 1.45 -3.92 -1.33
CA ARG A 71 1.42 -2.43 -1.32
C ARG A 71 2.82 -1.83 -1.29
N THR A 72 3.75 -2.46 -0.58
CA THR A 72 5.13 -1.97 -0.43
C THR A 72 5.81 -1.79 -1.80
N PHE A 73 5.54 -2.70 -2.75
CA PHE A 73 6.19 -2.71 -4.05
C PHE A 73 5.37 -1.99 -5.13
N LEU A 74 4.04 -2.10 -5.10
CA LEU A 74 3.19 -1.49 -6.12
C LEU A 74 2.95 0.01 -5.88
N GLY A 75 2.90 0.44 -4.61
CA GLY A 75 2.44 1.77 -4.21
C GLY A 75 0.92 1.83 -4.01
N GLY A 76 0.36 3.03 -3.99
CA GLY A 76 -1.07 3.27 -3.78
C GLY A 76 -1.37 4.74 -3.48
N PHE A 77 -2.63 5.03 -3.14
CA PHE A 77 -3.03 6.38 -2.74
C PHE A 77 -2.51 6.69 -1.34
N HIS A 78 -1.97 7.90 -1.17
CA HIS A 78 -1.68 8.48 0.13
C HIS A 78 -2.47 9.77 0.26
N LEU A 79 -3.35 9.82 1.27
CA LEU A 79 -4.09 11.03 1.60
C LEU A 79 -3.15 12.07 2.22
N LYS A 80 -3.52 13.35 2.10
CA LYS A 80 -2.65 14.48 2.47
C LYS A 80 -2.37 14.56 3.97
N THR A 81 -3.24 13.99 4.81
CA THR A 81 -3.14 14.03 6.28
C THR A 81 -3.14 12.62 6.88
N GLY A 82 -2.38 12.42 7.95
CA GLY A 82 -2.27 11.14 8.67
C GLY A 82 -3.62 10.60 9.17
N ASP A 83 -4.45 11.48 9.76
CA ASP A 83 -5.74 11.06 10.36
C ASP A 83 -6.74 10.55 9.33
N GLN A 84 -6.81 11.20 8.16
CA GLN A 84 -7.63 10.71 7.05
C GLN A 84 -7.15 9.33 6.54
N CYS A 85 -5.83 9.12 6.51
CA CYS A 85 -5.24 7.83 6.15
C CYS A 85 -5.61 6.75 7.18
N LEU A 86 -5.55 7.09 8.47
CA LEU A 86 -5.94 6.20 9.56
C LEU A 86 -7.42 5.81 9.43
N MET A 87 -8.33 6.78 9.27
CA MET A 87 -9.77 6.52 9.13
C MET A 87 -10.09 5.68 7.88
N MET A 88 -9.46 5.99 6.74
CA MET A 88 -9.62 5.21 5.51
C MET A 88 -9.14 3.77 5.72
N THR A 89 -7.96 3.60 6.33
CA THR A 89 -7.37 2.29 6.60
C THR A 89 -8.26 1.48 7.53
N PHE A 90 -8.85 2.10 8.56
CA PHE A 90 -9.81 1.46 9.45
C PHE A 90 -11.03 0.96 8.68
N GLY A 91 -11.66 1.84 7.89
CA GLY A 91 -12.86 1.51 7.12
C GLY A 91 -12.60 0.37 6.14
N VAL A 92 -11.46 0.38 5.45
CA VAL A 92 -11.07 -0.69 4.52
C VAL A 92 -10.91 -2.02 5.25
N PHE A 93 -10.13 -2.07 6.33
CA PHE A 93 -9.94 -3.33 7.06
C PHE A 93 -11.25 -3.83 7.66
N TYR A 94 -12.08 -2.96 8.22
CA TYR A 94 -13.38 -3.32 8.76
C TYR A 94 -14.27 -3.94 7.68
N VAL A 95 -14.40 -3.29 6.52
CA VAL A 95 -15.19 -3.81 5.39
C VAL A 95 -14.63 -5.14 4.88
N CYS A 96 -13.32 -5.27 4.69
CA CYS A 96 -12.72 -6.52 4.22
C CYS A 96 -12.93 -7.67 5.21
N ILE A 97 -12.85 -7.42 6.53
CA ILE A 97 -13.10 -8.43 7.55
C ILE A 97 -14.58 -8.84 7.53
N VAL A 98 -15.51 -7.88 7.58
CA VAL A 98 -16.95 -8.16 7.53
C VAL A 98 -17.31 -8.96 6.28
N LEU A 99 -16.84 -8.52 5.11
CA LEU A 99 -17.07 -9.23 3.85
C LEU A 99 -16.43 -10.62 3.85
N GLY A 100 -15.27 -10.80 4.49
CA GLY A 100 -14.63 -12.11 4.65
C GLY A 100 -15.43 -13.10 5.49
N HIS A 101 -16.24 -12.62 6.45
CA HIS A 101 -17.14 -13.46 7.25
C HIS A 101 -18.44 -13.83 6.52
N ILE A 102 -18.96 -12.96 5.65
CA ILE A 102 -20.29 -13.13 5.04
C ILE A 102 -20.25 -13.56 3.56
N CYS A 103 -19.13 -13.36 2.88
CA CYS A 103 -18.98 -13.60 1.45
C CYS A 103 -17.64 -14.29 1.13
N ASP A 104 -17.70 -15.59 0.91
CA ASP A 104 -16.56 -16.36 0.41
C ASP A 104 -16.40 -16.19 -1.10
N VAL A 105 -15.15 -16.15 -1.56
CA VAL A 105 -14.81 -15.95 -2.96
C VAL A 105 -14.50 -17.31 -3.58
N ALA A 106 -15.29 -17.71 -4.58
CA ALA A 106 -15.08 -18.98 -5.27
C ALA A 106 -13.69 -19.05 -5.95
N ILE A 107 -13.09 -20.24 -6.01
CA ILE A 107 -11.75 -20.45 -6.59
C ILE A 107 -11.59 -19.84 -7.99
N PRO A 108 -12.55 -19.99 -8.95
CA PRO A 108 -12.44 -19.34 -10.25
C PRO A 108 -12.33 -17.82 -10.16
N ALA A 109 -13.06 -17.19 -9.24
CA ALA A 109 -12.99 -15.75 -9.00
C ALA A 109 -11.65 -15.34 -8.36
N LYS A 110 -11.10 -16.15 -7.44
CA LYS A 110 -9.75 -15.93 -6.87
C LYS A 110 -8.68 -15.90 -7.96
N LEU A 111 -8.73 -16.85 -8.90
CA LEU A 111 -7.81 -16.93 -10.03
C LEU A 111 -7.98 -15.75 -10.99
N LEU A 112 -9.22 -15.33 -11.25
CA LEU A 112 -9.50 -14.15 -12.07
C LEU A 112 -8.88 -12.88 -11.45
N VAL A 113 -9.04 -12.68 -10.14
CA VAL A 113 -8.41 -11.57 -9.41
C VAL A 113 -6.89 -11.59 -9.56
N LEU A 114 -6.26 -12.77 -9.49
CA LEU A 114 -4.81 -12.90 -9.69
C LEU A 114 -4.38 -12.51 -11.10
N ILE A 115 -5.11 -12.94 -12.13
CA ILE A 115 -4.82 -12.58 -13.52
C ILE A 115 -4.93 -11.06 -13.71
N CYS A 116 -6.02 -10.46 -13.23
CA CYS A 116 -6.22 -9.01 -13.27
C CYS A 116 -5.11 -8.25 -12.53
N TRP A 117 -4.71 -8.73 -11.34
CA TRP A 117 -3.60 -8.18 -10.58
C TRP A 117 -2.30 -8.17 -11.37
N ILE A 118 -1.92 -9.30 -11.95
CA ILE A 118 -0.70 -9.42 -12.76
C ILE A 118 -0.74 -8.43 -13.93
N LEU A 119 -1.86 -8.37 -14.67
CA LEU A 119 -2.02 -7.43 -15.78
C LEU A 119 -1.84 -5.98 -15.33
N VAL A 120 -2.47 -5.58 -14.21
CA VAL A 120 -2.35 -4.23 -13.68
C VAL A 120 -0.90 -3.90 -13.28
N VAL A 121 -0.24 -4.81 -12.56
CA VAL A 121 1.15 -4.62 -12.11
C VAL A 121 2.11 -4.44 -13.29
N TRP A 122 1.97 -5.24 -14.34
CA TRP A 122 2.91 -5.22 -15.46
C TRP A 122 2.63 -4.10 -16.47
N LEU A 123 1.37 -3.74 -16.68
CA LEU A 123 0.99 -2.66 -17.60
C LEU A 123 1.15 -1.27 -16.98
N TYR A 124 0.83 -1.11 -15.69
CA TYR A 124 0.71 0.22 -15.07
C TYR A 124 1.60 0.43 -13.84
N GLY A 125 2.08 -0.63 -13.19
CA GLY A 125 2.94 -0.52 -12.02
C GLY A 125 4.42 -0.19 -12.33
N PRO A 126 5.22 0.20 -11.33
CA PRO A 126 4.82 0.69 -10.01
C PRO A 126 4.24 2.11 -10.08
N PHE A 127 3.23 2.39 -9.27
CA PHE A 127 2.54 3.69 -9.28
C PHE A 127 3.45 4.79 -8.74
N LYS A 128 3.58 5.87 -9.52
CA LYS A 128 4.43 7.02 -9.18
C LYS A 128 3.69 7.90 -8.18
N SER A 129 4.07 7.85 -6.90
CA SER A 129 3.75 8.97 -6.01
C SER A 129 4.73 10.14 -6.31
N PRO A 130 4.24 11.39 -6.38
CA PRO A 130 5.11 12.58 -6.54
C PRO A 130 6.19 12.70 -5.46
N GLN A 131 5.98 12.10 -4.28
CA GLN A 131 6.92 12.14 -3.16
C GLN A 131 8.02 11.06 -3.25
N ARG A 132 7.91 10.09 -4.17
CA ARG A 132 8.90 9.01 -4.30
C ARG A 132 10.06 9.41 -5.21
N PRO A 133 11.32 9.10 -4.83
CA PRO A 133 12.47 9.40 -5.67
C PRO A 133 12.41 8.65 -7.01
N ARG A 134 12.99 9.25 -8.06
CA ARG A 134 13.00 8.69 -9.41
C ARG A 134 13.76 7.36 -9.43
N TYR A 135 13.07 6.26 -9.75
CA TYR A 135 13.67 4.92 -9.83
C TYR A 135 14.23 4.63 -11.23
N SER A 136 15.36 3.92 -11.29
CA SER A 136 15.88 3.32 -12.52
C SER A 136 14.94 2.22 -13.03
N ASP A 137 15.01 1.91 -14.33
CA ASP A 137 14.12 0.91 -14.93
C ASP A 137 14.35 -0.50 -14.37
N ALA A 138 15.59 -0.87 -14.05
CA ALA A 138 15.91 -2.12 -13.34
C ALA A 138 15.21 -2.20 -11.96
N LYS A 139 15.13 -1.08 -11.23
CA LYS A 139 14.46 -1.03 -9.92
C LYS A 139 12.94 -1.13 -10.05
N LYS A 140 12.36 -0.50 -11.08
CA LYS A 140 10.93 -0.66 -11.39
C LYS A 140 10.58 -2.11 -11.75
N GLN A 141 11.42 -2.77 -12.54
CA GLN A 141 11.25 -4.18 -12.88
C GLN A 141 11.29 -5.07 -11.64
N ARG A 142 12.26 -4.84 -10.74
CA ARG A 142 12.31 -5.56 -9.46
C ARG A 142 11.03 -5.36 -8.64
N PHE A 143 10.48 -4.15 -8.58
CA PHE A 143 9.21 -3.91 -7.89
C PHE A 143 8.02 -4.61 -8.53
N ARG A 144 7.93 -4.68 -9.86
CA ARG A 144 6.88 -5.46 -10.55
C ARG A 144 6.97 -6.95 -10.22
N ILE A 145 8.18 -7.51 -10.22
CA ILE A 145 8.42 -8.90 -9.84
C ILE A 145 7.98 -9.13 -8.39
N MET A 146 8.44 -8.29 -7.45
CA MET A 146 8.08 -8.43 -6.04
C MET A 146 6.58 -8.26 -5.77
N ALA A 147 5.91 -7.30 -6.43
CA ALA A 147 4.45 -7.13 -6.34
C ALA A 147 3.67 -8.32 -6.93
N THR A 148 4.18 -8.89 -8.02
CA THR A 148 3.61 -10.09 -8.65
C THR A 148 3.75 -11.28 -7.72
N THR A 149 4.96 -11.54 -7.21
CA THR A 149 5.25 -12.63 -6.28
C THR A 149 4.40 -12.50 -5.00
N GLY A 150 4.29 -11.29 -4.44
CA GLY A 150 3.42 -11.01 -3.31
C GLY A 150 1.96 -11.36 -3.59
N GLY A 151 1.41 -10.89 -4.73
CA GLY A 151 0.04 -11.21 -5.13
C GLY A 151 -0.21 -12.70 -5.33
N CYS A 152 0.74 -13.42 -5.95
CA CYS A 152 0.68 -14.87 -6.09
C CYS A 152 0.64 -15.57 -4.72
N ILE A 153 1.54 -15.19 -3.80
CA ILE A 153 1.56 -15.77 -2.43
C ILE A 153 0.21 -15.56 -1.75
N VAL A 154 -0.32 -14.33 -1.79
CA VAL A 154 -1.57 -13.98 -1.12
C VAL A 154 -2.75 -14.81 -1.67
N VAL A 155 -2.89 -14.91 -2.99
CA VAL A 155 -3.97 -15.69 -3.60
C VAL A 155 -3.79 -17.19 -3.35
N ILE A 156 -2.58 -17.72 -3.45
CA ILE A 156 -2.30 -19.14 -3.16
C ILE A 156 -2.63 -19.46 -1.70
N CYS A 157 -2.22 -18.61 -0.74
CA CYS A 157 -2.58 -18.75 0.66
C CYS A 157 -4.10 -18.78 0.85
N SER A 158 -4.85 -17.90 0.17
CA SER A 158 -6.31 -17.90 0.24
C SER A 158 -6.96 -19.18 -0.31
N ILE A 159 -6.33 -19.85 -1.29
CA ILE A 159 -6.81 -21.12 -1.83
C ILE A 159 -6.54 -22.24 -0.83
N ILE A 160 -5.34 -22.26 -0.23
CA ILE A 160 -4.95 -23.24 0.80
C ILE A 160 -5.86 -23.13 2.04
N PHE A 161 -6.17 -21.91 2.47
CA PHE A 161 -7.11 -21.68 3.58
C PHE A 161 -8.57 -22.02 3.24
N GLY A 162 -8.92 -22.30 1.98
CA GLY A 162 -10.24 -22.83 1.62
C GLY A 162 -11.40 -21.98 2.15
N LYS A 163 -12.22 -22.58 3.03
CA LYS A 163 -13.41 -21.95 3.63
C LYS A 163 -13.15 -21.28 4.99
N TYR A 164 -11.91 -21.27 5.48
CA TYR A 164 -11.58 -20.52 6.70
C TYR A 164 -11.79 -19.02 6.47
N VAL A 165 -12.22 -18.30 7.49
CA VAL A 165 -12.49 -16.86 7.42
C VAL A 165 -11.31 -16.06 6.84
N PHE A 166 -10.08 -16.48 7.13
CA PHE A 166 -8.86 -15.86 6.61
C PHE A 166 -8.78 -15.86 5.09
N SER A 167 -9.30 -16.88 4.42
CA SER A 167 -9.38 -16.93 2.96
C SER A 167 -10.21 -15.76 2.42
N GLY A 168 -11.41 -15.55 2.98
CA GLY A 168 -12.30 -14.47 2.59
C GLY A 168 -11.69 -13.10 2.87
N CYS A 169 -11.22 -12.88 4.10
CA CYS A 169 -10.60 -11.62 4.53
C CYS A 169 -9.45 -11.20 3.62
N ILE A 170 -8.51 -12.12 3.35
CA ILE A 170 -7.35 -11.88 2.49
C ILE A 170 -7.77 -11.60 1.04
N MET A 171 -8.79 -12.30 0.52
CA MET A 171 -9.28 -12.06 -0.84
C MET A 171 -9.95 -10.69 -0.99
N TRP A 172 -10.71 -10.25 0.00
CA TRP A 172 -11.31 -8.91 -0.02
C TRP A 172 -10.26 -7.80 0.05
N VAL A 173 -9.14 -8.03 0.75
CA VAL A 173 -7.97 -7.13 0.69
C VAL A 173 -7.37 -7.08 -0.72
N MET A 174 -7.22 -8.23 -1.39
CA MET A 174 -6.71 -8.28 -2.76
C MET A 174 -7.64 -7.57 -3.75
N ILE A 175 -8.95 -7.76 -3.61
CA ILE A 175 -9.95 -7.07 -4.42
C ILE A 175 -9.88 -5.55 -4.18
N TYR A 176 -9.83 -5.13 -2.91
CA TYR A 176 -9.66 -3.71 -2.57
C TYR A 176 -8.41 -3.14 -3.25
N GLN A 177 -7.27 -3.81 -3.16
CA GLN A 177 -6.03 -3.31 -3.73
C GLN A 177 -6.06 -3.23 -5.27
N LEU A 178 -6.72 -4.19 -5.92
CA LEU A 178 -6.97 -4.14 -7.36
C LEU A 178 -7.87 -2.94 -7.70
N THR A 179 -8.95 -2.70 -6.96
CA THR A 179 -9.83 -1.54 -7.18
C THR A 179 -9.12 -0.22 -6.96
N GLU A 180 -8.30 -0.10 -5.91
CA GLU A 180 -7.47 1.08 -5.64
C GLU A 180 -6.52 1.37 -6.79
N SER A 181 -5.87 0.33 -7.31
CA SER A 181 -4.94 0.43 -8.45
C SER A 181 -5.64 0.92 -9.72
N ILE A 182 -6.83 0.42 -10.02
CA ILE A 182 -7.64 0.84 -11.18
C ILE A 182 -8.07 2.30 -11.03
N LEU A 183 -8.54 2.68 -9.84
CA LEU A 183 -8.92 4.07 -9.54
C LEU A 183 -7.75 5.03 -9.69
N PHE A 184 -6.55 4.63 -9.27
CA PHE A 184 -5.32 5.40 -9.46
C PHE A 184 -5.04 5.66 -10.93
N ILE A 185 -5.08 4.61 -11.76
CA ILE A 185 -4.87 4.72 -13.20
C ILE A 185 -5.90 5.63 -13.85
N ALA A 186 -7.18 5.47 -13.49
CA ALA A 186 -8.26 6.29 -14.02
C ALA A 186 -8.07 7.77 -13.68
N HIS A 187 -7.73 8.07 -12.42
CA HIS A 187 -7.45 9.42 -11.95
C HIS A 187 -6.27 10.07 -12.68
N GLU A 188 -5.15 9.34 -12.84
CA GLU A 188 -3.98 9.85 -13.58
C GLU A 188 -4.33 10.14 -15.06
N ARG A 189 -5.12 9.27 -15.70
CA ARG A 189 -5.55 9.45 -17.09
C ARG A 189 -6.45 10.67 -17.27
N ILE A 190 -7.42 10.88 -16.37
CA ILE A 190 -8.30 12.06 -16.40
C ILE A 190 -7.49 13.35 -16.25
N ASN A 191 -6.53 13.39 -15.32
CA ASN A 191 -5.69 14.56 -15.11
C ASN A 191 -4.83 14.89 -16.33
N ASN A 192 -4.26 13.87 -16.98
CA ASN A 192 -3.48 14.07 -18.22
C ASN A 192 -4.35 14.61 -19.36
N LEU A 193 -5.59 14.11 -19.51
CA LEU A 193 -6.54 14.61 -20.52
C LEU A 193 -6.91 16.07 -20.27
N ASN A 194 -7.14 16.46 -19.02
CA ASN A 194 -7.46 17.84 -18.65
C ASN A 194 -6.27 18.78 -18.91
N ALA A 195 -5.05 18.35 -18.59
CA ALA A 195 -3.83 19.12 -18.86
C ALA A 195 -3.64 19.38 -20.37
N HIS A 196 -3.86 18.37 -21.21
CA HIS A 196 -3.80 18.53 -22.68
C HIS A 196 -4.85 19.51 -23.22
N LYS A 197 -6.07 19.53 -22.66
CA LYS A 197 -7.12 20.50 -23.04
C LYS A 197 -6.73 21.92 -22.64
N THR A 198 -6.17 22.12 -21.45
CA THR A 198 -5.71 23.44 -21.00
C THR A 198 -4.53 23.98 -21.80
N PHE A 199 -3.68 23.11 -22.34
CA PHE A 199 -2.57 23.52 -23.21
C PHE A 199 -3.10 23.99 -24.58
N LYS A 200 -3.97 23.20 -25.23
CA LYS A 200 -4.58 23.59 -26.50
C LYS A 200 -5.46 24.84 -26.43
N GLY A 201 -6.13 25.08 -25.31
CA GLY A 201 -6.95 26.28 -25.10
C GLY A 201 -6.18 27.58 -24.85
N LYS A 202 -4.85 27.52 -24.72
CA LYS A 202 -3.98 28.71 -24.59
C LYS A 202 -3.27 29.09 -25.90
N GLU A 203 -3.39 28.27 -26.94
CA GLU A 203 -2.76 28.47 -28.25
C GLU A 203 -3.72 29.01 -29.32
N GLY A 204 -4.98 29.30 -28.97
CA GLY A 204 -5.99 29.91 -29.85
C GLY A 204 -6.58 31.17 -29.23
#